data_AF-A0A529VIU6-F1
#
_entry.id   AF-A0A529VIU6-F1
#
_cell.length_a   1.000
_cell.length_b   1.000
_cell.length_c   1.000
_cell.angle_alpha   90.00
_cell.angle_beta   90.00
_cell.angle_gamma   90.00
#
_symmetry.space_group_name_H-M   'P 1'
#
loop_
_entity.id
_entity.type
_entity.pdbx_description
1 polymer ?
#
loop_
_entity_poly.entity_id
_entity_poly.type
_entity_poly.pdbx_seq_one_letter_code
_entity_poly.pdbx_strand_id
1 'polypeptide(L)'
;IENVEMPSFPLVWVCSPRLDLPDRSRLTLCDLMQFPIISYARTTRPYSELYHKLSSEFEETPRIFPASSLAASIKMTLNGIGIASLPREVIRDYT
;
A
#
# COMPACT_ATOMS: atom_id res chain seq x y z
N ILE A 1 -8.98 -32.49 9.68
CA ILE A 1 -9.05 -31.09 9.21
C ILE A 1 -8.24 -31.06 7.93
N GLU A 2 -8.88 -30.78 6.80
CA GLU A 2 -8.22 -30.65 5.49
C GLU A 2 -8.16 -29.16 5.13
N ASN A 3 -6.99 -28.68 4.71
CA ASN A 3 -6.84 -27.30 4.26
C ASN A 3 -7.32 -27.21 2.82
N VAL A 4 -8.24 -26.29 2.55
CA VAL A 4 -8.69 -25.96 1.19
C VAL A 4 -8.04 -24.66 0.75
N GLU A 5 -7.61 -24.60 -0.51
CA GLU A 5 -7.06 -23.37 -1.08
C GLU A 5 -8.13 -22.29 -1.20
N MET A 6 -7.78 -21.07 -0.79
CA MET A 6 -8.63 -19.89 -0.96
C MET A 6 -8.13 -19.07 -2.15
N PRO A 7 -9.03 -18.40 -2.89
CA PRO A 7 -8.63 -17.52 -3.99
C PRO A 7 -7.75 -16.38 -3.48
N SER A 8 -6.82 -15.94 -4.33
CA SER A 8 -5.97 -14.79 -4.03
C SER A 8 -6.72 -13.48 -4.27
N PHE A 9 -6.39 -12.47 -3.46
CA PHE A 9 -6.92 -11.10 -3.60
C PHE A 9 -5.81 -10.18 -4.11
N PRO A 10 -5.97 -9.56 -5.30
CA PRO A 10 -4.93 -8.70 -5.84
C PRO A 10 -4.82 -7.41 -5.02
N LEU A 11 -3.59 -7.06 -4.66
CA LEU A 11 -3.28 -5.76 -4.07
C LEU A 11 -3.10 -4.71 -5.16
N VAL A 12 -3.63 -3.52 -4.91
CA VAL A 12 -3.52 -2.35 -5.80
C VAL A 12 -2.93 -1.17 -5.03
N TRP A 13 -2.18 -0.34 -5.74
CA TRP A 13 -1.69 0.93 -5.23
C TRP A 13 -2.78 1.99 -5.36
N VAL A 14 -3.06 2.69 -4.27
CA VAL A 14 -4.09 3.74 -4.20
C VAL A 14 -3.57 4.95 -3.43
N CYS A 15 -4.06 6.13 -3.79
CA CYS A 15 -3.68 7.40 -3.21
C CYS A 15 -4.87 8.36 -3.24
N SER A 16 -4.80 9.46 -2.47
CA SER A 16 -5.74 10.56 -2.62
C SER A 16 -5.55 11.25 -3.98
N PRO A 17 -6.62 11.72 -4.65
CA PRO A 17 -6.49 12.59 -5.83
C PRO A 17 -5.87 13.95 -5.51
N ARG A 18 -5.73 14.29 -4.21
CA ARG A 18 -5.06 15.51 -3.74
C ARG A 18 -3.55 15.34 -3.58
N LEU A 19 -3.04 14.13 -3.76
CA LEU A 19 -1.60 13.87 -3.67
C LEU A 19 -0.93 14.38 -4.94
N ASP A 20 0.16 15.14 -4.78
CA ASP A 20 0.88 15.79 -5.87
C ASP A 20 1.70 14.78 -6.69
N LEU A 21 1.00 13.97 -7.49
CA LEU A 21 1.59 12.94 -8.31
C LEU A 21 2.07 13.50 -9.65
N PRO A 22 3.14 12.92 -10.23
CA PRO A 22 3.56 13.27 -11.59
C PRO A 22 2.41 13.14 -12.59
N ASP A 23 2.21 14.18 -13.42
CA ASP A 23 1.16 14.22 -14.45
C ASP A 23 1.50 13.29 -15.63
N ARG A 24 1.31 11.99 -15.42
CA ARG A 24 1.49 10.94 -16.43
C ARG A 24 0.66 9.71 -16.16
N SER A 25 0.34 8.97 -17.21
CA SER A 25 -0.55 7.79 -17.16
C SER A 25 0.02 6.57 -16.43
N ARG A 26 1.34 6.51 -16.20
CA ARG A 26 2.01 5.40 -15.51
C ARG A 26 3.01 5.93 -14.50
N LEU A 27 2.86 5.51 -13.27
CA LEU A 27 3.80 5.76 -12.20
C LEU A 27 4.74 4.57 -12.03
N THR A 28 5.98 4.89 -11.71
CA THR A 28 7.02 3.95 -11.32
C THR A 28 7.00 3.79 -9.81
N LEU A 29 7.62 2.72 -9.31
CA LEU A 29 7.76 2.54 -7.87
C LEU A 29 8.63 3.65 -7.23
N CYS A 30 9.60 4.19 -7.96
CA CYS A 30 10.38 5.36 -7.54
C CYS A 30 9.50 6.58 -7.26
N ASP A 31 8.45 6.81 -8.08
CA ASP A 31 7.51 7.91 -7.87
C ASP A 31 6.69 7.69 -6.59
N LEU A 32 6.27 6.46 -6.33
CA LEU A 32 5.49 6.14 -5.14
C LEU A 32 6.31 6.28 -3.86
N MET A 33 7.59 5.94 -3.91
CA MET A 33 8.54 6.04 -2.79
C MET A 33 8.80 7.49 -2.33
N GLN A 34 8.45 8.49 -3.16
CA GLN A 34 8.48 9.91 -2.76
C GLN A 34 7.45 10.24 -1.67
N PHE A 35 6.49 9.34 -1.42
CA PHE A 35 5.45 9.49 -0.41
C PHE A 35 5.57 8.42 0.68
N PRO A 36 5.02 8.65 1.89
CA PRO A 36 4.88 7.60 2.88
C PRO A 36 4.04 6.44 2.35
N ILE A 37 4.51 5.21 2.53
CA ILE A 37 3.78 4.00 2.13
C ILE A 37 2.98 3.51 3.32
N ILE A 38 1.66 3.63 3.25
CA ILE A 38 0.74 3.11 4.26
C ILE A 38 0.55 1.62 4.02
N SER A 39 0.85 0.80 5.02
CA SER A 39 0.80 -0.66 4.92
C SER A 39 0.17 -1.28 6.16
N TYR A 40 0.15 -2.60 6.21
CA TYR A 40 -0.38 -3.41 7.29
C TYR A 40 0.45 -3.26 8.58
N ALA A 41 -0.07 -3.77 9.70
CA ALA A 41 0.64 -3.75 10.97
C ALA A 41 2.00 -4.47 10.88
N ARG A 42 2.98 -4.00 11.66
CA ARG A 42 4.40 -4.45 11.58
C ARG A 42 4.60 -5.96 11.76
N THR A 43 3.69 -6.61 12.48
CA THR A 43 3.73 -8.05 12.78
C THR A 43 3.16 -8.92 11.68
N THR A 44 2.62 -8.33 10.60
CA THR A 44 1.98 -9.05 9.52
C THR A 44 2.96 -9.38 8.41
N ARG A 45 2.73 -10.51 7.75
CA ARG A 45 3.51 -10.94 6.59
C ARG A 45 3.52 -9.92 5.43
N PRO A 46 2.39 -9.29 5.05
CA PRO A 46 2.40 -8.25 4.01
C PRO A 46 3.31 -7.07 4.32
N TYR A 47 3.40 -6.66 5.59
CA TYR A 47 4.34 -5.61 5.99
C TYR A 47 5.79 -6.03 5.75
N SER A 48 6.18 -7.22 6.23
CA SER A 48 7.56 -7.68 6.11
C SER A 48 7.97 -7.93 4.67
N GLU A 49 7.08 -8.50 3.84
CA GLU A 49 7.33 -8.74 2.42
C GLU A 49 7.49 -7.43 1.66
N LEU A 50 6.62 -6.44 1.91
CA LEU A 50 6.72 -5.14 1.27
C LEU A 50 7.99 -4.40 1.70
N TYR A 51 8.30 -4.40 3.00
CA TYR A 51 9.51 -3.78 3.52
C TYR A 51 10.77 -4.38 2.92
N HIS A 52 10.87 -5.71 2.88
CA HIS A 52 12.01 -6.40 2.31
C HIS A 52 12.17 -6.10 0.81
N LYS A 53 11.08 -6.18 0.04
CA LYS A 53 11.12 -5.89 -1.40
C LYS A 53 11.61 -4.48 -1.69
N LEU A 54 11.01 -3.48 -1.02
CA LEU A 54 11.41 -2.08 -1.21
C LEU A 54 12.84 -1.83 -0.74
N SER A 55 13.25 -2.42 0.39
CA SER A 55 14.63 -2.24 0.88
C SER A 55 15.68 -2.94 0.00
N SER A 56 15.26 -3.93 -0.82
CA SER A 56 16.15 -4.61 -1.78
C SER A 56 16.24 -3.91 -3.13
N GLU A 57 15.21 -3.14 -3.50
CA GLU A 57 15.13 -2.44 -4.79
C GLU A 57 15.66 -1.00 -4.73
N PHE A 58 15.73 -0.40 -3.53
CA PHE A 58 16.13 1.00 -3.33
C PHE A 58 17.26 1.12 -2.29
N GLU A 59 18.17 2.06 -2.51
CA GLU A 59 19.22 2.40 -1.52
C GLU A 59 18.62 3.08 -0.28
N GLU A 60 17.56 3.86 -0.46
CA GLU A 60 16.88 4.55 0.62
C GLU A 60 15.93 3.62 1.38
N THR A 61 15.92 3.75 2.72
CA THR A 61 15.00 2.99 3.55
C THR A 61 13.56 3.44 3.30
N PRO A 62 12.62 2.52 2.97
CA PRO A 62 11.24 2.88 2.70
C PRO A 62 10.54 3.45 3.94
N ARG A 63 9.87 4.59 3.77
CA ARG A 63 9.03 5.21 4.81
C ARG A 63 7.68 4.50 4.91
N ILE A 64 7.66 3.33 5.56
CA ILE A 64 6.43 2.56 5.74
C ILE A 64 5.70 2.95 7.03
N PHE A 65 4.44 3.36 6.89
CA PHE A 65 3.53 3.71 7.97
C PHE A 65 2.58 2.53 8.23
N PRO A 66 2.80 1.74 9.28
CA PRO A 66 1.94 0.61 9.60
C PRO A 66 0.60 1.10 10.16
N ALA A 67 -0.49 0.65 9.57
CA ALA A 67 -1.85 0.88 10.04
C ALA A 67 -2.34 -0.33 10.85
N SER A 68 -3.13 -0.06 11.88
CA SER A 68 -3.70 -1.09 12.76
C SER A 68 -4.89 -1.84 12.15
N SER A 69 -5.44 -1.34 11.03
CA SER A 69 -6.56 -1.96 10.31
C SER A 69 -6.65 -1.44 8.87
N LEU A 70 -7.39 -2.16 8.02
CA LEU A 70 -7.69 -1.72 6.66
C LEU A 70 -8.45 -0.40 6.63
N ALA A 71 -9.43 -0.22 7.53
CA ALA A 71 -10.18 1.04 7.64
C ALA A 71 -9.27 2.23 7.98
N ALA A 72 -8.29 2.02 8.86
CA ALA A 72 -7.28 3.04 9.16
C ALA A 72 -6.43 3.37 7.93
N SER A 73 -5.95 2.36 7.20
CA SER A 73 -5.19 2.56 5.95
C SER A 73 -5.98 3.37 4.92
N ILE A 74 -7.25 3.01 4.70
CA ILE A 74 -8.15 3.71 3.76
C ILE A 74 -8.31 5.16 4.18
N LYS A 75 -8.64 5.43 5.46
CA LYS A 75 -8.84 6.79 5.96
C LYS A 75 -7.57 7.65 5.84
N MET A 76 -6.41 7.09 6.16
CA MET A 76 -5.13 7.79 6.01
C MET A 76 -4.85 8.14 4.54
N THR A 77 -5.13 7.19 3.64
CA THR A 77 -4.95 7.36 2.19
C THR A 77 -5.87 8.44 1.64
N LEU A 78 -7.17 8.41 1.98
CA LEU A 78 -8.15 9.42 1.54
C LEU A 78 -7.77 10.83 1.99
N ASN A 79 -7.23 10.95 3.22
CA ASN A 79 -6.74 12.21 3.77
C ASN A 79 -5.41 12.68 3.16
N GLY A 80 -4.81 11.93 2.22
CA GLY A 80 -3.58 12.33 1.53
C GLY A 80 -2.32 12.16 2.36
N ILE A 81 -2.34 11.32 3.41
CA ILE A 81 -1.15 11.08 4.25
C ILE A 81 -0.06 10.32 3.48
N GLY A 82 -0.45 9.52 2.50
CA GLY A 82 0.48 8.70 1.72
C GLY A 82 -0.24 7.80 0.72
N ILE A 83 0.50 6.83 0.21
CA ILE A 83 0.04 5.84 -0.78
C ILE A 83 -0.10 4.49 -0.09
N ALA A 84 -1.18 3.77 -0.32
CA ALA A 84 -1.41 2.46 0.27
C ALA A 84 -1.41 1.34 -0.77
N SER A 85 -0.98 0.15 -0.35
CA SER A 85 -1.21 -1.11 -1.07
C SER A 85 -2.33 -1.87 -0.37
N LEU A 86 -3.51 -1.95 -1.01
CA LEU A 86 -4.73 -2.50 -0.41
C LEU A 86 -5.38 -3.53 -1.35
N PRO A 87 -6.13 -4.51 -0.82
CA PRO A 87 -6.92 -5.40 -1.66
C PRO A 87 -7.91 -4.59 -2.50
N ARG A 88 -8.01 -4.90 -3.79
CA ARG A 88 -8.93 -4.19 -4.69
C ARG A 88 -10.36 -4.17 -4.16
N GLU A 89 -10.77 -5.24 -3.50
CA GLU A 89 -12.13 -5.49 -3.04
C GLU A 89 -12.54 -4.51 -1.93
N VAL A 90 -11.60 -4.05 -1.09
CA VAL A 90 -11.92 -3.17 0.05
C VAL A 90 -11.98 -1.69 -0.33
N ILE A 91 -11.47 -1.33 -1.51
CA ILE A 91 -11.46 0.06 -2.00
C ILE A 91 -12.58 0.34 -3.02
N ARG A 92 -13.37 -0.67 -3.41
CA ARG A 92 -14.46 -0.53 -4.39
C ARG A 92 -15.49 0.53 -4.01
N ASP A 93 -15.76 0.69 -2.73
CA ASP A 93 -16.75 1.66 -2.23
C ASP A 93 -16.24 3.11 -2.22
N TYR A 94 -14.96 3.32 -2.55
CA TYR A 94 -14.28 4.61 -2.48
C TYR A 94 -13.72 5.09 -3.84
N THR A 95 -13.98 4.34 -4.93
CA THR A 95 -13.45 4.60 -6.28
C THR A 95 -14.57 4.93 -7.25
#